data_AF-A0A7S1B9I1-F1
#
_entry.id   AF-A0A7S1B9I1-F1
#
_cell.length_a   1.000
_cell.length_b   1.000
_cell.length_c   1.000
_cell.angle_alpha   90.00
_cell.angle_beta   90.00
_cell.angle_gamma   90.00
#
_symmetry.space_group_name_H-M   'P 1'
#
loop_
_entity.id
_entity.type
_entity.pdbx_description
1 polymer ?
#
loop_
_entity_poly.entity_id
_entity_poly.type
_entity_poly.pdbx_seq_one_letter_code
_entity_poly.pdbx_strand_id
1 'polypeptide(L)'
;TVDLVVPARDDGDEDGGISGTRRDYFDIWAARDDSKVKQIWSQVDGRPTFTTFHFLVLPVWFSDEDPNNPKNQMDIPRIKIILERNREYYRQMSQGTVDLSWTVLDQYQFKDVPGRSKMDVSKDAMRAYATSIGYEFGDGSYDGMVLIYNIQRRGEHNFSGGVANVNGDDPFMWLSYALYDVDFGECIDYQVTRHEFGHNVGHGHHRAMAYERLGTQLYDGFDMMSGGNGYDVSDLHVASKWFFGWVPHSSVVHLQPEGATDWCPECVSSGTFEIVTFDDHTRPVKEGDVAGIHIPVHGERGVQVYSYWLQYRTGNQGHAAGGLSVHLVWLTLGKTFGGSHSQLNYDVHGDTETTEDSFVLPGTCYVIEPALVIAKRGLEGEKSS
;
A
#
# COMPACT_ATOMS: atom_id res chain seq x y z
N THR A 1 -5.39 -11.68 23.88
CA THR A 1 -4.29 -12.65 23.98
C THR A 1 -4.56 -13.82 23.06
N VAL A 2 -3.59 -14.25 22.25
CA VAL A 2 -3.72 -15.34 21.27
C VAL A 2 -2.61 -16.39 21.51
N ASP A 3 -2.98 -17.67 21.53
CA ASP A 3 -2.05 -18.80 21.57
C ASP A 3 -1.83 -19.34 20.16
N LEU A 4 -0.58 -19.40 19.70
CA LEU A 4 -0.24 -19.88 18.36
C LEU A 4 0.79 -21.00 18.41
N VAL A 5 0.58 -21.99 17.53
CA VAL A 5 1.52 -23.09 17.24
C VAL A 5 1.55 -23.28 15.73
N VAL A 6 2.74 -23.29 15.13
CA VAL A 6 2.89 -23.68 13.72
C VAL A 6 3.36 -25.13 13.70
N PRO A 7 2.55 -26.08 13.20
CA PRO A 7 2.97 -27.47 13.12
C PRO A 7 4.17 -27.60 12.18
N ALA A 8 5.11 -28.48 12.55
CA ALA A 8 6.15 -28.92 11.63
C ALA A 8 5.51 -29.55 10.40
N ARG A 9 6.10 -29.31 9.23
CA ARG A 9 5.62 -29.91 7.99
C ARG A 9 5.96 -31.40 8.03
N ASP A 10 4.98 -32.24 7.71
CA ASP A 10 5.22 -33.68 7.55
C ASP A 10 5.82 -33.85 6.15
N ASP A 11 7.15 -33.85 6.05
CA ASP A 11 7.93 -33.80 4.80
C ASP A 11 7.89 -35.13 4.01
N GLY A 12 6.73 -35.76 3.95
CA GLY A 12 6.52 -37.04 3.27
C GLY A 12 6.45 -36.98 1.74
N ASP A 13 6.54 -35.80 1.11
CA ASP A 13 6.42 -35.64 -0.34
C ASP A 13 7.71 -35.13 -0.99
N GLU A 14 8.25 -35.96 -1.87
CA GLU A 14 9.32 -35.67 -2.85
C GLU A 14 8.85 -34.73 -3.99
N ASP A 15 7.92 -33.81 -3.74
CA ASP A 15 7.59 -32.74 -4.69
C ASP A 15 8.57 -31.59 -4.46
N GLY A 16 9.68 -31.66 -5.19
CA GLY A 16 10.75 -30.68 -5.18
C GLY A 16 10.24 -29.25 -5.39
N GLY A 17 10.48 -28.41 -4.39
CA GLY A 17 10.29 -26.97 -4.52
C GLY A 17 10.59 -26.18 -3.24
N ILE A 18 10.05 -26.58 -2.09
CA ILE A 18 10.17 -25.82 -0.84
C ILE A 18 11.11 -26.53 0.15
N SER A 19 12.41 -26.65 -0.18
CA SER A 19 13.41 -27.22 0.75
C SER A 19 14.59 -26.27 1.01
N GLY A 20 14.33 -24.96 1.00
CA GLY A 20 15.31 -23.95 1.41
C GLY A 20 15.03 -23.50 2.84
N THR A 21 16.06 -23.52 3.69
CA THR A 21 16.03 -22.87 5.01
C THR A 21 15.49 -21.44 4.90
N ARG A 22 14.48 -21.13 5.71
CA ARG A 22 13.80 -19.82 5.75
C ARG A 22 14.80 -18.71 6.07
N ARG A 23 15.00 -17.75 5.16
CA ARG A 23 15.88 -16.58 5.36
C ARG A 23 15.08 -15.34 5.76
N ASP A 24 15.63 -14.46 6.58
CA ASP A 24 14.96 -13.20 6.88
C ASP A 24 14.73 -12.36 5.61
N TYR A 25 13.62 -11.62 5.58
CA TYR A 25 13.25 -10.76 4.46
C TYR A 25 14.36 -9.73 4.14
N PHE A 26 14.89 -9.08 5.18
CA PHE A 26 15.87 -8.02 5.02
C PHE A 26 17.24 -8.57 4.60
N ASP A 27 17.56 -9.83 4.91
CA ASP A 27 18.74 -10.49 4.35
C ASP A 27 18.63 -10.64 2.83
N ILE A 28 17.46 -11.05 2.32
CA ILE A 28 17.21 -11.15 0.88
C ILE A 28 17.22 -9.75 0.25
N TRP A 29 16.64 -8.75 0.89
CA TRP A 29 16.66 -7.35 0.43
C TRP A 29 18.09 -6.76 0.40
N ALA A 30 18.89 -7.02 1.43
CA ALA A 30 20.27 -6.53 1.54
C ALA A 30 21.18 -7.16 0.47
N ALA A 31 20.95 -8.44 0.14
CA ALA A 31 21.72 -9.13 -0.91
C ALA A 31 21.44 -8.64 -2.34
N ARG A 32 20.44 -7.77 -2.56
CA ARG A 32 19.93 -7.36 -3.88
C ARG A 32 20.11 -5.88 -4.22
N ASP A 33 21.32 -5.38 -4.05
CA ASP A 33 21.68 -4.00 -4.41
C ASP A 33 21.55 -3.70 -5.91
N ASP A 34 21.68 -4.72 -6.76
CA ASP A 34 21.57 -4.64 -8.23
C ASP A 34 20.22 -4.16 -8.75
N SER A 35 19.18 -4.18 -7.90
CA SER A 35 17.81 -3.83 -8.24
C SER A 35 17.35 -2.46 -7.74
N LYS A 36 18.22 -1.71 -7.05
CA LYS A 36 17.89 -0.43 -6.40
C LYS A 36 18.29 0.73 -7.32
N VAL A 37 17.31 1.44 -7.90
CA VAL A 37 17.57 2.37 -9.03
C VAL A 37 17.83 3.82 -8.58
N LYS A 38 17.22 4.30 -7.49
CA LYS A 38 17.52 5.59 -6.83
C LYS A 38 17.04 5.54 -5.38
N GLN A 39 17.83 6.08 -4.45
CA GLN A 39 17.56 5.95 -3.01
C GLN A 39 16.73 7.13 -2.49
N ILE A 40 15.40 6.98 -2.50
CA ILE A 40 14.40 7.88 -1.87
C ILE A 40 13.97 7.40 -0.47
N TRP A 41 14.78 6.52 0.12
CA TRP A 41 14.60 5.91 1.43
C TRP A 41 15.95 5.96 2.18
N SER A 42 15.92 6.07 3.50
CA SER A 42 17.11 6.00 4.34
C SER A 42 17.30 4.59 4.91
N GLN A 43 18.47 4.29 5.48
CA GLN A 43 18.63 3.07 6.30
C GLN A 43 18.57 3.43 7.77
N VAL A 44 17.65 2.82 8.51
CA VAL A 44 17.58 2.87 9.97
C VAL A 44 17.71 1.43 10.47
N ASP A 45 18.72 1.18 11.30
CA ASP A 45 19.04 -0.15 11.84
C ASP A 45 19.13 -1.25 10.77
N GLY A 46 19.76 -0.93 9.63
CA GLY A 46 19.95 -1.87 8.52
C GLY A 46 18.73 -2.10 7.64
N ARG A 47 17.59 -1.44 7.92
CA ARG A 47 16.34 -1.58 7.13
C ARG A 47 16.07 -0.35 6.27
N PRO A 48 15.51 -0.51 5.05
CA PRO A 48 14.99 0.63 4.30
C PRO A 48 13.87 1.30 5.10
N THR A 49 13.96 2.61 5.27
CA THR A 49 12.98 3.42 5.98
C THR A 49 12.57 4.59 5.11
N PHE A 50 11.29 4.67 4.84
CA PHE A 50 10.74 5.79 4.09
C PHE A 50 10.50 6.94 5.05
N THR A 51 11.12 8.10 4.80
CA THR A 51 11.11 9.25 5.72
C THR A 51 10.60 10.52 5.09
N THR A 52 10.87 10.75 3.80
CA THR A 52 10.49 11.98 3.11
C THR A 52 10.22 11.70 1.65
N PHE A 53 9.24 12.39 1.06
CA PHE A 53 9.01 12.36 -0.37
C PHE A 53 8.42 13.68 -0.85
N HIS A 54 9.03 14.26 -1.87
CA HIS A 54 8.64 15.53 -2.46
C HIS A 54 7.94 15.33 -3.81
N PHE A 55 6.68 15.76 -3.93
CA PHE A 55 5.94 15.74 -5.18
C PHE A 55 6.06 17.05 -5.95
N LEU A 56 6.30 16.98 -7.25
CA LEU A 56 6.00 18.09 -8.16
C LEU A 56 4.59 17.93 -8.71
N VAL A 57 3.70 18.89 -8.42
CA VAL A 57 2.27 18.82 -8.77
C VAL A 57 1.98 19.82 -9.89
N LEU A 58 1.49 19.33 -11.03
CA LEU A 58 1.10 20.14 -12.18
C LEU A 58 -0.38 19.95 -12.53
N PRO A 59 -1.22 20.93 -12.22
CA PRO A 59 -2.53 21.09 -12.83
C PRO A 59 -2.38 21.43 -14.32
N VAL A 60 -3.14 20.77 -15.20
CA VAL A 60 -3.01 20.97 -16.64
C VAL A 60 -4.33 21.29 -17.34
N TRP A 61 -4.19 22.01 -18.45
CA TRP A 61 -5.13 21.94 -19.58
C TRP A 61 -4.49 21.13 -20.70
N PHE A 62 -5.30 20.35 -21.38
CA PHE A 62 -4.91 19.76 -22.65
C PHE A 62 -5.05 20.76 -23.80
N SER A 63 -4.41 20.45 -24.92
CA SER A 63 -4.35 21.34 -26.09
C SER A 63 -5.71 21.62 -26.72
N ASP A 64 -6.69 20.73 -26.51
CA ASP A 64 -8.06 20.82 -27.02
C ASP A 64 -9.04 21.44 -26.01
N GLU A 65 -8.56 21.94 -24.88
CA GLU A 65 -9.34 22.68 -23.89
C GLU A 65 -9.14 24.20 -24.04
N ASP A 66 -10.20 24.96 -23.75
CA ASP A 66 -10.11 26.43 -23.68
C ASP A 66 -9.61 26.85 -22.28
N PRO A 67 -8.41 27.45 -22.16
CA PRO A 67 -7.87 27.90 -20.88
C PRO A 67 -8.62 29.12 -20.32
N ASN A 68 -9.42 29.81 -21.15
CA ASN A 68 -10.24 30.94 -20.72
C ASN A 68 -11.63 30.52 -20.23
N ASN A 69 -11.99 29.25 -20.38
CA ASN A 69 -13.25 28.73 -19.85
C ASN A 69 -13.13 28.58 -18.33
N PRO A 70 -13.89 29.34 -17.52
CA PRO A 70 -13.77 29.28 -16.05
C PRO A 70 -14.08 27.90 -15.47
N LYS A 71 -14.83 27.06 -16.20
CA LYS A 71 -15.12 25.67 -15.79
C LYS A 71 -13.90 24.75 -15.84
N ASN A 72 -12.87 25.13 -16.58
CA ASN A 72 -11.64 24.36 -16.70
C ASN A 72 -10.55 24.84 -15.73
N GLN A 73 -10.81 25.94 -15.01
CA GLN A 73 -9.87 26.50 -14.06
C GLN A 73 -9.88 25.68 -12.77
N MET A 74 -8.70 25.22 -12.35
CA MET A 74 -8.54 24.44 -11.14
C MET A 74 -8.24 25.34 -9.94
N ASP A 75 -8.85 25.03 -8.79
CA ASP A 75 -8.64 25.76 -7.54
C ASP A 75 -7.35 25.26 -6.84
N ILE A 76 -6.25 25.99 -7.09
CA ILE A 76 -4.93 25.69 -6.52
C ILE A 76 -4.94 25.70 -4.97
N PRO A 77 -5.53 26.72 -4.29
CA PRO A 77 -5.73 26.65 -2.83
C PRO A 77 -6.43 25.38 -2.37
N ARG A 78 -7.49 24.93 -3.05
CA ARG A 78 -8.22 23.71 -2.69
C ARG A 78 -7.38 22.46 -2.87
N ILE A 79 -6.61 22.35 -3.97
CA ILE A 79 -5.65 21.26 -4.18
C ILE A 79 -4.68 21.17 -3.00
N LYS A 80 -4.09 22.31 -2.58
CA LYS A 80 -3.16 22.35 -1.43
C LYS A 80 -3.79 21.86 -0.13
N ILE A 81 -5.05 22.22 0.14
CA ILE A 81 -5.78 21.73 1.33
C ILE A 81 -5.88 20.20 1.33
N ILE A 82 -6.17 19.59 0.18
CA ILE A 82 -6.28 18.14 0.05
C ILE A 82 -4.92 17.46 0.22
N LEU A 83 -3.86 18.03 -0.37
CA LEU A 83 -2.50 17.53 -0.18
C LEU A 83 -2.08 17.59 1.31
N GLU A 84 -2.37 18.69 2.02
CA GLU A 84 -2.11 18.79 3.47
C GLU A 84 -2.88 17.76 4.29
N ARG A 85 -4.16 17.50 3.95
CA ARG A 85 -4.94 16.44 4.60
C ARG A 85 -4.28 15.07 4.44
N ASN A 86 -3.73 14.78 3.27
CA ASN A 86 -3.07 13.50 3.01
C ASN A 86 -1.66 13.42 3.61
N ARG A 87 -0.93 14.52 3.70
CA ARG A 87 0.31 14.58 4.49
C ARG A 87 0.07 14.23 5.94
N GLU A 88 -0.97 14.79 6.54
CA GLU A 88 -1.31 14.50 7.93
C GLU A 88 -1.68 13.03 8.12
N TYR A 89 -2.42 12.43 7.16
CA TYR A 89 -2.66 10.99 7.17
C TYR A 89 -1.36 10.18 7.19
N TYR A 90 -0.43 10.43 6.26
CA TYR A 90 0.84 9.68 6.22
C TYR A 90 1.72 9.93 7.44
N ARG A 91 1.68 11.12 8.03
CA ARG A 91 2.31 11.41 9.33
C ARG A 91 1.71 10.55 10.44
N GLN A 92 0.39 10.45 10.54
CA GLN A 92 -0.26 9.61 11.54
C GLN A 92 0.08 8.13 11.33
N MET A 93 0.02 7.65 10.09
CA MET A 93 0.33 6.25 9.74
C MET A 93 1.76 5.86 10.07
N SER A 94 2.68 6.81 9.91
CA SER A 94 4.11 6.63 10.14
C SER A 94 4.57 7.04 11.55
N GLN A 95 3.63 7.42 12.43
CA GLN A 95 3.94 7.95 13.76
C GLN A 95 4.89 9.17 13.73
N GLY A 96 4.78 9.99 12.67
CA GLY A 96 5.57 11.19 12.45
C GLY A 96 6.94 10.92 11.81
N THR A 97 7.25 9.68 11.44
CA THR A 97 8.54 9.35 10.79
C THR A 97 8.57 9.70 9.30
N VAL A 98 7.40 9.80 8.66
CA VAL A 98 7.26 10.25 7.26
C VAL A 98 6.77 11.67 7.18
N ASP A 99 7.38 12.44 6.27
CA ASP A 99 6.83 13.69 5.80
C ASP A 99 6.67 13.74 4.28
N LEU A 100 5.44 13.95 3.82
CA LEU A 100 5.16 14.26 2.43
C LEU A 100 5.25 15.77 2.23
N SER A 101 5.85 16.19 1.12
CA SER A 101 5.92 17.60 0.74
C SER A 101 5.66 17.77 -0.75
N TRP A 102 5.42 19.00 -1.20
CA TRP A 102 5.15 19.25 -2.61
C TRP A 102 5.47 20.67 -3.05
N THR A 103 5.72 20.80 -4.34
CA THR A 103 5.68 22.05 -5.10
C THR A 103 4.48 22.00 -6.03
N VAL A 104 3.47 22.84 -5.79
CA VAL A 104 2.33 23.00 -6.71
C VAL A 104 2.62 24.14 -7.67
N LEU A 105 2.73 23.80 -8.96
CA LEU A 105 2.96 24.75 -10.04
C LEU A 105 1.64 25.41 -10.47
N ASP A 106 1.78 26.55 -11.17
CA ASP A 106 0.64 27.17 -11.84
C ASP A 106 0.07 26.24 -12.92
N GLN A 107 -1.24 26.32 -13.14
CA GLN A 107 -1.91 25.50 -14.15
C GLN A 107 -1.31 25.78 -15.54
N TYR A 108 -0.97 24.71 -16.27
CA TYR A 108 -0.25 24.81 -17.54
C TYR A 108 -1.02 24.15 -18.69
N GLN A 109 -1.05 24.80 -19.86
CA GLN A 109 -1.63 24.18 -21.05
C GLN A 109 -0.56 23.44 -21.86
N PHE A 110 -0.75 22.13 -22.03
CA PHE A 110 0.02 21.38 -23.01
C PHE A 110 -0.35 21.82 -24.43
N LYS A 111 0.66 22.25 -25.21
CA LYS A 111 0.43 22.82 -26.55
C LYS A 111 -0.02 21.80 -27.59
N ASP A 112 0.50 20.57 -27.51
CA ASP A 112 0.31 19.54 -28.54
C ASP A 112 -0.17 18.20 -27.98
N VAL A 113 -0.64 18.20 -26.72
CA VAL A 113 -1.16 17.00 -26.07
C VAL A 113 -2.67 17.16 -25.88
N PRO A 114 -3.50 16.59 -26.76
CA PRO A 114 -4.94 16.59 -26.57
C PRO A 114 -5.33 15.62 -25.44
N GLY A 115 -6.44 15.87 -24.76
CA GLY A 115 -6.87 15.07 -23.61
C GLY A 115 -7.14 13.60 -23.93
N ARG A 116 -7.42 13.30 -25.20
CA ARG A 116 -7.58 11.93 -25.70
C ARG A 116 -6.28 11.13 -25.85
N SER A 117 -5.13 11.75 -25.60
CA SER A 117 -3.81 11.11 -25.73
C SER A 117 -3.64 9.99 -24.70
N LYS A 118 -2.64 9.13 -24.95
CA LYS A 118 -2.22 8.13 -23.97
C LYS A 118 -1.63 8.79 -22.72
N MET A 119 -1.76 8.14 -21.57
CA MET A 119 -1.25 8.65 -20.30
C MET A 119 0.28 8.85 -20.31
N ASP A 120 1.04 7.96 -20.98
CA ASP A 120 2.49 8.16 -21.11
C ASP A 120 2.86 9.43 -21.90
N VAL A 121 2.02 9.88 -22.84
CA VAL A 121 2.26 11.13 -23.58
C VAL A 121 2.11 12.35 -22.67
N SER A 122 1.12 12.34 -21.76
CA SER A 122 0.95 13.43 -20.79
C SER A 122 2.04 13.41 -19.71
N LYS A 123 2.51 12.23 -19.31
CA LYS A 123 3.70 12.06 -18.45
C LYS A 123 4.94 12.68 -19.07
N ASP A 124 5.27 12.31 -20.30
CA ASP A 124 6.45 12.82 -21.01
C ASP A 124 6.38 14.35 -21.20
N ALA A 125 5.18 14.88 -21.49
CA ALA A 125 4.96 16.32 -21.60
C ALA A 125 5.16 17.05 -20.26
N MET A 126 4.68 16.48 -19.15
CA MET A 126 4.91 17.05 -17.81
C MET A 126 6.40 17.06 -17.47
N ARG A 127 7.15 15.99 -17.82
CA ARG A 127 8.60 15.91 -17.63
C ARG A 127 9.33 16.98 -18.43
N ALA A 128 9.03 17.09 -19.72
CA ALA A 128 9.64 18.10 -20.58
C ALA A 128 9.38 19.52 -20.07
N TYR A 129 8.16 19.79 -19.59
CA TYR A 129 7.83 21.07 -18.97
C TYR A 129 8.61 21.30 -17.67
N ALA A 130 8.62 20.35 -16.74
CA ALA A 130 9.35 20.44 -15.47
C ALA A 130 10.84 20.75 -15.68
N THR A 131 11.50 20.02 -16.58
CA THR A 131 12.89 20.28 -16.98
C THR A 131 13.06 21.69 -17.55
N SER A 132 12.13 22.15 -18.39
CA SER A 132 12.22 23.49 -19.00
C SER A 132 12.15 24.65 -17.99
N ILE A 133 11.57 24.39 -16.81
CA ILE A 133 11.48 25.35 -15.70
C ILE A 133 12.46 25.03 -14.55
N GLY A 134 13.39 24.10 -14.76
CA GLY A 134 14.51 23.82 -13.86
C GLY A 134 14.29 22.78 -12.77
N TYR A 135 13.25 21.95 -12.88
CA TYR A 135 13.01 20.82 -11.97
C TYR A 135 13.49 19.52 -12.60
N GLU A 136 14.37 18.79 -11.93
CA GLU A 136 14.89 17.49 -12.39
C GLU A 136 14.57 16.36 -11.41
N PHE A 137 14.41 15.15 -11.95
CA PHE A 137 14.01 14.00 -11.14
C PHE A 137 15.16 13.45 -10.30
N GLY A 138 15.01 13.51 -8.98
CA GLY A 138 15.97 12.95 -8.02
C GLY A 138 17.25 13.76 -7.84
N ASP A 139 17.29 15.03 -8.27
CA ASP A 139 18.37 15.97 -7.94
C ASP A 139 18.10 16.75 -6.64
N GLY A 140 17.00 16.42 -5.95
CA GLY A 140 16.47 17.14 -4.80
C GLY A 140 15.29 18.05 -5.12
N SER A 141 14.99 18.29 -6.40
CA SER A 141 13.84 19.10 -6.81
C SER A 141 12.51 18.39 -6.58
N TYR A 142 12.45 17.07 -6.83
CA TYR A 142 11.31 16.20 -6.52
C TYR A 142 11.67 14.70 -6.63
N ASP A 143 10.85 13.88 -5.96
CA ASP A 143 10.92 12.41 -5.93
C ASP A 143 9.76 11.74 -6.71
N GLY A 144 8.70 12.48 -7.00
CA GLY A 144 7.60 12.01 -7.83
C GLY A 144 6.77 13.15 -8.42
N MET A 145 5.91 12.83 -9.36
CA MET A 145 5.09 13.82 -10.09
C MET A 145 3.61 13.49 -10.01
N VAL A 146 2.80 14.53 -9.84
CA VAL A 146 1.34 14.44 -9.86
C VAL A 146 0.80 15.34 -10.96
N LEU A 147 0.15 14.74 -11.94
CA LEU A 147 -0.58 15.46 -12.99
C LEU A 147 -2.06 15.52 -12.62
N ILE A 148 -2.59 16.73 -12.49
CA ILE A 148 -4.02 16.96 -12.19
C ILE A 148 -4.70 17.45 -13.47
N TYR A 149 -5.75 16.76 -13.92
CA TYR A 149 -6.38 17.02 -15.22
C TYR A 149 -7.90 17.06 -15.13
N ASN A 150 -8.58 17.88 -15.95
CA ASN A 150 -10.04 17.83 -16.04
C ASN A 150 -10.48 16.55 -16.77
N ILE A 151 -11.55 15.88 -16.32
CA ILE A 151 -12.06 14.68 -16.97
C ILE A 151 -12.46 14.97 -18.42
N GLN A 152 -11.91 14.19 -19.34
CA GLN A 152 -12.13 14.31 -20.77
C GLN A 152 -13.33 13.49 -21.23
N ARG A 153 -13.99 13.89 -22.32
CA ARG A 153 -15.12 13.12 -22.86
C ARG A 153 -14.71 11.78 -23.49
N ARG A 154 -13.44 11.65 -23.91
CA ARG A 154 -12.90 10.49 -24.65
C ARG A 154 -11.39 10.36 -24.42
N GLY A 155 -10.87 9.15 -24.67
CA GLY A 155 -9.46 8.78 -24.54
C GLY A 155 -9.08 8.35 -23.13
N GLU A 156 -7.79 8.25 -22.80
CA GLU A 156 -7.34 7.65 -21.54
C GLU A 156 -7.56 8.54 -20.31
N HIS A 157 -7.84 9.84 -20.48
CA HIS A 157 -8.15 10.77 -19.39
C HIS A 157 -9.67 10.96 -19.19
N ASN A 158 -10.49 9.95 -19.53
CA ASN A 158 -11.96 10.02 -19.47
C ASN A 158 -12.57 9.35 -18.23
N PHE A 159 -11.77 9.05 -17.22
CA PHE A 159 -12.19 8.42 -15.98
C PHE A 159 -12.14 9.40 -14.81
N SER A 160 -12.97 9.15 -13.80
CA SER A 160 -12.86 9.80 -12.49
C SER A 160 -11.98 8.96 -11.57
N GLY A 161 -11.21 9.61 -10.71
CA GLY A 161 -10.33 8.99 -9.74
C GLY A 161 -8.87 9.26 -10.04
N GLY A 162 -8.04 8.24 -9.87
CA GLY A 162 -6.60 8.33 -9.92
C GLY A 162 -5.98 7.08 -10.51
N VAL A 163 -4.75 7.22 -10.99
CA VAL A 163 -3.87 6.12 -11.38
C VAL A 163 -2.46 6.53 -11.01
N ALA A 164 -1.69 5.62 -10.43
CA ALA A 164 -0.29 5.79 -10.17
C ALA A 164 0.48 4.52 -10.53
N ASN A 165 1.75 4.70 -10.93
CA ASN A 165 2.63 3.55 -11.11
C ASN A 165 3.12 3.01 -9.77
N VAL A 166 3.11 1.68 -9.64
CA VAL A 166 3.49 1.00 -8.40
C VAL A 166 5.01 0.84 -8.33
N ASN A 167 5.63 1.53 -7.36
CA ASN A 167 7.08 1.51 -7.13
C ASN A 167 7.85 1.74 -8.45
N GLY A 168 7.44 2.70 -9.26
CA GLY A 168 8.09 2.96 -10.55
C GLY A 168 9.50 3.53 -10.38
N ASP A 169 10.40 3.25 -11.32
CA ASP A 169 11.69 3.95 -11.47
C ASP A 169 11.51 5.46 -11.72
N ASP A 170 10.28 5.85 -12.04
CA ASP A 170 9.84 7.21 -12.30
C ASP A 170 8.46 7.44 -11.63
N PRO A 171 8.38 7.66 -10.30
CA PRO A 171 7.10 7.78 -9.60
C PRO A 171 6.21 8.88 -10.20
N PHE A 172 5.03 8.48 -10.65
CA PHE A 172 4.09 9.34 -11.36
C PHE A 172 2.65 8.97 -11.03
N MET A 173 1.80 9.99 -10.99
CA MET A 173 0.38 9.87 -10.71
C MET A 173 -0.44 10.79 -11.60
N TRP A 174 -1.59 10.32 -12.03
CA TRP A 174 -2.62 11.09 -12.71
C TRP A 174 -3.84 11.17 -11.80
N LEU A 175 -4.32 12.37 -11.51
CA LEU A 175 -5.52 12.62 -10.71
C LEU A 175 -6.54 13.40 -11.52
N SER A 176 -7.75 12.87 -11.61
CA SER A 176 -8.85 13.60 -12.22
C SER A 176 -9.31 14.72 -11.29
N TYR A 177 -9.48 15.91 -11.85
CA TYR A 177 -10.15 17.04 -11.25
C TYR A 177 -11.60 17.04 -11.72
N ALA A 178 -12.54 16.88 -10.79
CA ALA A 178 -13.94 16.73 -11.15
C ALA A 178 -14.82 17.70 -10.34
N LEU A 179 -15.40 18.68 -11.03
CA LEU A 179 -16.43 19.56 -10.47
C LEU A 179 -17.79 18.84 -10.49
N TYR A 180 -17.91 17.71 -9.80
CA TYR A 180 -19.21 17.09 -9.55
C TYR A 180 -19.73 17.58 -8.20
N ASP A 181 -20.94 18.11 -8.25
CA ASP A 181 -21.75 18.56 -7.12
C ASP A 181 -21.49 19.99 -6.61
N VAL A 182 -22.46 20.86 -6.91
CA VAL A 182 -22.57 22.25 -6.46
C VAL A 182 -22.79 22.36 -4.95
N ASP A 183 -23.09 21.24 -4.28
CA ASP A 183 -23.31 21.19 -2.84
C ASP A 183 -22.09 20.65 -2.05
N PHE A 184 -21.11 20.00 -2.71
CA PHE A 184 -19.89 19.46 -2.05
C PHE A 184 -18.55 19.99 -2.59
N GLY A 185 -18.53 20.70 -3.73
CA GLY A 185 -17.36 21.48 -4.15
C GLY A 185 -16.07 20.66 -4.28
N GLU A 186 -16.18 19.48 -4.90
CA GLU A 186 -15.05 18.55 -4.94
C GLU A 186 -14.05 18.90 -6.05
N CYS A 187 -12.78 18.70 -5.71
CA CYS A 187 -11.56 19.05 -6.44
C CYS A 187 -10.96 17.72 -6.92
N ILE A 188 -9.71 17.40 -6.56
CA ILE A 188 -9.23 16.02 -6.49
C ILE A 188 -9.84 15.36 -5.25
N ASP A 189 -10.19 14.08 -5.33
CA ASP A 189 -10.66 13.34 -4.16
C ASP A 189 -9.49 13.03 -3.23
N TYR A 190 -9.60 13.39 -1.95
CA TYR A 190 -8.54 13.15 -0.97
C TYR A 190 -8.31 11.65 -0.73
N GLN A 191 -9.37 10.84 -0.79
CA GLN A 191 -9.33 9.38 -0.60
C GLN A 191 -8.55 8.71 -1.73
N VAL A 192 -8.89 9.07 -2.96
CA VAL A 192 -8.16 8.62 -4.15
C VAL A 192 -6.72 9.09 -4.10
N THR A 193 -6.49 10.38 -3.86
CA THR A 193 -5.13 10.95 -3.78
C THR A 193 -4.26 10.20 -2.75
N ARG A 194 -4.84 9.85 -1.59
CA ARG A 194 -4.17 9.08 -0.54
C ARG A 194 -3.78 7.69 -1.01
N HIS A 195 -4.69 6.99 -1.68
CA HIS A 195 -4.47 5.66 -2.25
C HIS A 195 -3.35 5.69 -3.31
N GLU A 196 -3.39 6.66 -4.22
CA GLU A 196 -2.39 6.79 -5.28
C GLU A 196 -0.99 7.13 -4.74
N PHE A 197 -0.88 7.90 -3.64
CA PHE A 197 0.41 8.06 -2.95
C PHE A 197 0.98 6.72 -2.49
N GLY A 198 0.10 5.82 -2.05
CA GLY A 198 0.44 4.46 -1.64
C GLY A 198 1.09 3.67 -2.77
N HIS A 199 0.57 3.80 -4.00
CA HIS A 199 1.16 3.18 -5.18
C HIS A 199 2.57 3.68 -5.47
N ASN A 200 2.77 5.00 -5.43
CA ASN A 200 4.10 5.54 -5.66
C ASN A 200 5.10 5.00 -4.64
N VAL A 201 4.73 4.81 -3.36
CA VAL A 201 5.61 4.21 -2.34
C VAL A 201 5.69 2.68 -2.39
N GLY A 202 4.97 2.04 -3.30
CA GLY A 202 5.12 0.62 -3.62
C GLY A 202 4.04 -0.31 -3.09
N HIS A 203 2.89 0.22 -2.66
CA HIS A 203 1.70 -0.60 -2.51
C HIS A 203 1.06 -0.90 -3.85
N GLY A 204 0.82 -2.17 -4.19
CA GLY A 204 -0.11 -2.50 -5.26
C GLY A 204 -1.55 -2.26 -4.81
N HIS A 205 -2.50 -2.47 -5.73
CA HIS A 205 -3.87 -2.72 -5.31
C HIS A 205 -3.88 -3.99 -4.45
N HIS A 206 -4.33 -3.85 -3.22
CA HIS A 206 -4.59 -4.99 -2.35
C HIS A 206 -5.94 -5.57 -2.77
N ARG A 207 -6.05 -6.89 -2.71
CA ARG A 207 -7.32 -7.55 -2.99
C ARG A 207 -7.99 -7.80 -1.65
N ALA A 208 -9.29 -7.55 -1.53
CA ALA A 208 -10.08 -8.20 -0.50
C ALA A 208 -10.81 -9.41 -1.06
N MET A 209 -11.21 -10.29 -0.16
CA MET A 209 -12.15 -11.36 -0.47
C MET A 209 -13.59 -10.86 -0.68
N ALA A 210 -13.84 -9.54 -0.67
CA ALA A 210 -15.16 -8.92 -0.83
C ALA A 210 -16.22 -9.63 0.02
N TYR A 211 -16.42 -9.18 1.26
CA TYR A 211 -17.49 -9.72 2.10
C TYR A 211 -18.82 -9.22 1.50
N GLU A 212 -19.43 -10.05 0.66
CA GLU A 212 -20.76 -9.80 0.12
C GLU A 212 -21.79 -10.05 1.22
N ARG A 213 -22.19 -9.01 1.94
CA ARG A 213 -23.42 -9.08 2.73
C ARG A 213 -24.60 -8.92 1.78
N LEU A 214 -25.40 -9.99 1.63
CA LEU A 214 -26.79 -10.01 1.15
C LEU A 214 -27.24 -8.74 0.38
N GLY A 215 -26.60 -8.50 -0.77
CA GLY A 215 -27.12 -7.62 -1.83
C GLY A 215 -26.88 -6.11 -1.75
N THR A 216 -26.14 -5.51 -0.80
CA THR A 216 -26.02 -4.02 -0.81
C THR A 216 -24.70 -3.34 -0.43
N GLN A 217 -23.65 -4.02 0.07
CA GLN A 217 -22.38 -3.32 0.32
C GLN A 217 -21.18 -4.26 0.40
N LEU A 218 -20.17 -4.03 -0.44
CA LEU A 218 -18.87 -4.71 -0.36
C LEU A 218 -18.14 -4.16 0.86
N TYR A 219 -17.93 -5.01 1.88
CA TYR A 219 -17.18 -4.61 3.06
C TYR A 219 -15.68 -4.83 2.82
N ASP A 220 -15.06 -3.91 2.09
CA ASP A 220 -13.63 -3.92 1.75
C ASP A 220 -12.88 -2.80 2.51
N GLY A 221 -13.45 -2.35 3.62
CA GLY A 221 -13.03 -1.14 4.30
C GLY A 221 -11.71 -1.21 5.07
N PHE A 222 -11.12 -2.39 5.24
CA PHE A 222 -10.05 -2.62 6.23
C PHE A 222 -8.67 -2.10 5.85
N ASP A 223 -8.46 -1.80 4.58
CA ASP A 223 -7.14 -1.55 4.03
C ASP A 223 -7.20 -0.42 3.01
N MET A 224 -6.42 0.62 3.26
CA MET A 224 -6.34 1.82 2.41
C MET A 224 -6.07 1.49 0.94
N MET A 225 -5.33 0.41 0.68
CA MET A 225 -4.94 0.01 -0.68
C MET A 225 -5.92 -0.97 -1.33
N SER A 226 -7.08 -1.22 -0.70
CA SER A 226 -8.21 -1.98 -1.22
C SER A 226 -9.45 -1.06 -1.24
N GLY A 227 -10.61 -1.49 -0.76
CA GLY A 227 -11.81 -0.63 -0.65
C GLY A 227 -11.84 0.30 0.57
N GLY A 228 -10.78 0.31 1.39
CA GLY A 228 -10.64 1.16 2.57
C GLY A 228 -10.48 2.64 2.27
N ASN A 229 -10.06 2.98 1.05
CA ASN A 229 -9.97 4.37 0.61
C ASN A 229 -11.31 5.11 0.72
N GLY A 230 -12.45 4.44 0.56
CA GLY A 230 -13.80 5.02 0.71
C GLY A 230 -14.17 5.49 2.12
N TYR A 231 -13.34 5.23 3.14
CA TYR A 231 -13.61 5.54 4.55
C TYR A 231 -12.70 6.66 5.05
N ASP A 232 -13.21 7.51 5.96
CA ASP A 232 -12.43 8.60 6.58
C ASP A 232 -11.19 8.07 7.32
N VAL A 233 -11.36 6.93 7.97
CA VAL A 233 -10.35 6.18 8.71
C VAL A 233 -10.19 4.86 7.97
N SER A 234 -9.01 4.60 7.42
CA SER A 234 -8.58 3.28 6.97
C SER A 234 -7.07 3.32 6.85
N ASP A 235 -6.40 2.34 7.44
CA ASP A 235 -4.97 2.37 7.68
C ASP A 235 -4.24 1.44 6.71
N LEU A 236 -2.96 1.74 6.50
CA LEU A 236 -2.05 0.78 5.87
C LEU A 236 -1.77 -0.38 6.84
N HIS A 237 -1.86 -1.61 6.35
CA HIS A 237 -1.64 -2.81 7.17
C HIS A 237 -0.23 -2.87 7.81
N VAL A 238 -0.09 -3.62 8.91
CA VAL A 238 1.16 -3.68 9.68
C VAL A 238 2.38 -4.13 8.87
N ALA A 239 2.30 -5.08 7.93
CA ALA A 239 3.49 -5.44 7.16
C ALA A 239 3.94 -4.34 6.21
N SER A 240 3.00 -3.51 5.72
CA SER A 240 3.34 -2.30 4.97
C SER A 240 4.12 -1.34 5.87
N LYS A 241 3.56 -1.02 7.05
CA LYS A 241 4.21 -0.16 8.04
C LYS A 241 5.58 -0.71 8.47
N TRP A 242 5.71 -2.03 8.63
CA TRP A 242 6.95 -2.71 9.02
C TRP A 242 8.00 -2.68 7.91
N PHE A 243 7.58 -2.90 6.66
CA PHE A 243 8.45 -2.83 5.48
C PHE A 243 9.07 -1.43 5.34
N PHE A 244 8.32 -0.37 5.60
CA PHE A 244 8.83 1.00 5.55
C PHE A 244 9.50 1.48 6.84
N GLY A 245 9.62 0.62 7.86
CA GLY A 245 10.23 0.99 9.14
C GLY A 245 9.40 1.93 10.01
N TRP A 246 8.09 2.06 9.75
CA TRP A 246 7.18 2.92 10.52
C TRP A 246 6.70 2.27 11.82
N VAL A 247 6.79 0.94 11.92
CA VAL A 247 6.69 0.22 13.19
C VAL A 247 8.05 -0.37 13.56
N PRO A 248 8.39 -0.39 14.86
CA PRO A 248 9.63 -1.02 15.32
C PRO A 248 9.69 -2.49 14.90
N HIS A 249 10.89 -2.97 14.56
CA HIS A 249 11.07 -4.39 14.24
C HIS A 249 10.70 -5.28 15.44
N SER A 250 11.04 -4.83 16.65
CA SER A 250 10.69 -5.49 17.92
C SER A 250 9.18 -5.57 18.20
N SER A 251 8.35 -4.87 17.42
CA SER A 251 6.90 -4.95 17.51
C SER A 251 6.27 -6.05 16.64
N VAL A 252 7.10 -6.82 15.94
CA VAL A 252 6.68 -7.95 15.12
C VAL A 252 7.21 -9.24 15.71
N VAL A 253 6.31 -10.20 15.96
CA VAL A 253 6.71 -11.55 16.36
C VAL A 253 6.93 -12.37 15.10
N HIS A 254 8.13 -12.91 14.94
CA HIS A 254 8.46 -13.83 13.86
C HIS A 254 8.18 -15.27 14.32
N LEU A 255 7.24 -15.93 13.66
CA LEU A 255 6.77 -17.26 14.05
C LEU A 255 7.05 -18.26 12.93
N GLN A 256 7.80 -19.34 13.22
CA GLN A 256 8.07 -20.42 12.27
C GLN A 256 8.15 -21.78 13.00
N PRO A 257 7.79 -22.91 12.34
CA PRO A 257 7.73 -24.22 12.99
C PRO A 257 9.01 -24.60 13.76
N GLU A 258 10.16 -24.26 13.21
CA GLU A 258 11.48 -24.60 13.73
C GLU A 258 11.89 -23.76 14.95
N GLY A 259 11.17 -22.66 15.22
CA GLY A 259 11.57 -21.67 16.22
C GLY A 259 12.84 -20.92 15.81
N ALA A 260 13.74 -20.65 16.75
CA ALA A 260 14.97 -19.91 16.47
C ALA A 260 15.90 -20.73 15.57
N THR A 261 16.47 -20.08 14.55
CA THR A 261 17.44 -20.67 13.63
C THR A 261 18.59 -19.70 13.39
N ASP A 262 19.69 -20.14 12.77
CA ASP A 262 20.81 -19.25 12.40
C ASP A 262 20.39 -18.07 11.50
N TRP A 263 19.29 -18.22 10.75
CA TRP A 263 18.77 -17.23 9.81
C TRP A 263 17.61 -16.39 10.38
N CYS A 264 17.05 -16.80 11.51
CA CYS A 264 16.07 -16.04 12.28
C CYS A 264 16.23 -16.39 13.76
N PRO A 265 17.23 -15.79 14.45
CA PRO A 265 17.52 -16.12 15.85
C PRO A 265 16.39 -15.70 16.80
N GLU A 266 15.58 -14.71 16.39
CA GLU A 266 14.46 -14.17 17.17
C GLU A 266 13.14 -14.90 16.92
N CYS A 267 13.12 -15.85 15.97
CA CYS A 267 11.92 -16.59 15.66
C CYS A 267 11.51 -17.51 16.83
N VAL A 268 10.20 -17.65 17.02
CA VAL A 268 9.61 -18.58 18.00
C VAL A 268 8.75 -19.63 17.30
N SER A 269 8.61 -20.81 17.90
CA SER A 269 7.78 -21.91 17.36
C SER A 269 6.34 -21.86 17.86
N SER A 270 6.15 -21.23 19.02
CA SER A 270 4.85 -21.08 19.68
C SER A 270 4.91 -19.97 20.73
N GLY A 271 3.77 -19.42 21.09
CA GLY A 271 3.68 -18.50 22.21
C GLY A 271 2.28 -17.95 22.46
N THR A 272 2.17 -17.19 23.54
CA THR A 272 0.98 -16.47 23.97
C THR A 272 1.26 -14.99 23.87
N PHE A 273 0.51 -14.26 23.02
CA PHE A 273 0.81 -12.86 22.70
C PHE A 273 -0.38 -11.94 23.00
N GLU A 274 -0.09 -10.78 23.57
CA GLU A 274 -1.04 -9.67 23.65
C GLU A 274 -0.77 -8.72 22.48
N ILE A 275 -1.62 -8.79 21.47
CA ILE A 275 -1.47 -8.02 20.23
C ILE A 275 -2.27 -6.72 20.38
N VAL A 276 -1.61 -5.59 20.15
CA VAL A 276 -2.26 -4.27 20.08
C VAL A 276 -2.79 -4.00 18.67
N THR A 277 -3.76 -3.10 18.55
CA THR A 277 -4.26 -2.65 17.25
C THR A 277 -3.22 -1.80 16.53
N PHE A 278 -2.94 -2.10 15.26
CA PHE A 278 -1.90 -1.39 14.48
C PHE A 278 -2.38 -0.04 13.90
N ASP A 279 -3.68 0.22 13.93
CA ASP A 279 -4.38 1.31 13.26
C ASP A 279 -4.97 2.36 14.22
N ASP A 280 -4.62 2.30 15.50
CA ASP A 280 -4.99 3.33 16.48
C ASP A 280 -3.98 4.50 16.47
N HIS A 281 -4.28 5.55 15.73
CA HIS A 281 -3.44 6.76 15.67
C HIS A 281 -3.38 7.52 17.00
N THR A 282 -4.30 7.27 17.95
CA THR A 282 -4.24 7.85 19.30
C THR A 282 -3.33 7.07 20.24
N ARG A 283 -3.02 5.81 19.90
CA ARG A 283 -2.07 4.94 20.61
C ARG A 283 -1.05 4.35 19.63
N PRO A 284 -0.04 5.14 19.20
CA PRO A 284 1.01 4.65 18.31
C PRO A 284 1.75 3.44 18.91
N VAL A 285 2.10 2.47 18.05
CA VAL A 285 2.84 1.24 18.39
C VAL A 285 4.26 1.60 18.80
N LYS A 286 4.68 1.19 20.00
CA LYS A 286 6.03 1.44 20.54
C LYS A 286 6.85 0.16 20.64
N GLU A 287 8.15 0.31 20.85
CA GLU A 287 9.02 -0.82 21.17
C GLU A 287 8.46 -1.62 22.36
N GLY A 288 8.34 -2.94 22.18
CA GLY A 288 7.77 -3.85 23.16
C GLY A 288 6.27 -4.10 23.02
N ASP A 289 5.52 -3.26 22.29
CA ASP A 289 4.15 -3.61 21.87
C ASP A 289 4.20 -4.65 20.76
N VAL A 290 3.35 -5.68 20.78
CA VAL A 290 3.20 -6.61 19.65
C VAL A 290 2.09 -6.10 18.73
N ALA A 291 2.43 -5.65 17.53
CA ALA A 291 1.46 -5.13 16.54
C ALA A 291 1.08 -6.14 15.44
N GLY A 292 1.92 -7.16 15.24
CA GLY A 292 1.67 -8.19 14.24
C GLY A 292 2.47 -9.45 14.49
N ILE A 293 1.94 -10.57 13.99
CA ILE A 293 2.63 -11.86 13.99
C ILE A 293 2.90 -12.23 12.54
N HIS A 294 4.17 -12.32 12.19
CA HIS A 294 4.67 -12.62 10.85
C HIS A 294 5.05 -14.10 10.75
N ILE A 295 4.41 -14.81 9.81
CA ILE A 295 4.68 -16.21 9.50
C ILE A 295 5.19 -16.30 8.06
N PRO A 296 6.51 -16.37 7.83
CA PRO A 296 7.06 -16.47 6.49
C PRO A 296 6.77 -17.83 5.86
N VAL A 297 6.32 -17.86 4.61
CA VAL A 297 5.96 -19.08 3.86
C VAL A 297 6.98 -19.39 2.76
N HIS A 298 7.84 -18.43 2.42
CA HIS A 298 8.84 -18.47 1.36
C HIS A 298 8.31 -18.75 -0.05
N GLY A 299 8.56 -17.81 -0.97
CA GLY A 299 8.40 -18.05 -2.39
C GLY A 299 9.65 -18.70 -2.95
N GLU A 300 9.49 -19.75 -3.74
CA GLU A 300 10.59 -20.50 -4.36
C GLU A 300 11.37 -19.72 -5.44
N ARG A 301 11.04 -18.45 -5.70
CA ARG A 301 11.58 -17.71 -6.86
C ARG A 301 12.04 -16.28 -6.53
N GLY A 302 13.34 -16.14 -6.30
CA GLY A 302 14.19 -14.98 -6.66
C GLY A 302 13.91 -13.60 -6.04
N VAL A 303 12.72 -13.03 -6.27
CA VAL A 303 12.34 -11.67 -5.85
C VAL A 303 11.09 -11.63 -4.96
N GLN A 304 10.32 -12.72 -4.86
CA GLN A 304 9.03 -12.71 -4.15
C GLN A 304 9.10 -13.46 -2.81
N VAL A 305 8.64 -12.80 -1.75
CA VAL A 305 8.48 -13.39 -0.41
C VAL A 305 7.00 -13.41 -0.06
N TYR A 306 6.48 -14.60 0.24
CA TYR A 306 5.12 -14.80 0.75
C TYR A 306 5.14 -14.96 2.26
N SER A 307 4.14 -14.39 2.93
CA SER A 307 4.01 -14.46 4.37
C SER A 307 2.55 -14.30 4.81
N TYR A 308 2.17 -14.98 5.89
CA TYR A 308 0.95 -14.66 6.62
C TYR A 308 1.24 -13.64 7.72
N TRP A 309 0.28 -12.75 7.94
CA TRP A 309 0.31 -11.76 9.00
C TRP A 309 -0.99 -11.82 9.78
N LEU A 310 -0.88 -11.93 11.11
CA LEU A 310 -2.01 -11.85 12.02
C LEU A 310 -1.95 -10.52 12.76
N GLN A 311 -3.04 -9.76 12.73
CA GLN A 311 -3.09 -8.43 13.35
C GLN A 311 -4.50 -8.04 13.79
N TYR A 312 -4.58 -7.28 14.89
CA TYR A 312 -5.83 -6.69 15.36
C TYR A 312 -6.02 -5.29 14.79
N ARG A 313 -7.28 -4.92 14.54
CA ARG A 313 -7.68 -3.62 13.99
C ARG A 313 -8.64 -2.91 14.94
N THR A 314 -8.58 -1.58 15.02
CA THR A 314 -9.61 -0.76 15.67
C THR A 314 -10.90 -0.79 14.84
N GLY A 315 -10.76 -0.74 13.51
CA GLY A 315 -11.84 -0.91 12.54
C GLY A 315 -12.55 0.37 12.11
N ASN A 316 -13.09 0.36 10.90
CA ASN A 316 -13.60 1.58 10.23
C ASN A 316 -15.11 1.76 10.26
N GLN A 317 -15.88 0.75 10.70
CA GLN A 317 -17.31 0.77 11.10
C GLN A 317 -17.89 -0.64 11.08
N GLY A 318 -18.77 -1.01 12.02
CA GLY A 318 -19.50 -2.30 11.99
C GLY A 318 -19.00 -3.32 13.02
N HIS A 319 -19.60 -4.50 13.00
CA HIS A 319 -19.39 -5.56 14.01
C HIS A 319 -17.99 -6.21 14.00
N ALA A 320 -17.21 -6.01 12.92
CA ALA A 320 -15.85 -6.53 12.75
C ALA A 320 -14.74 -5.59 13.29
N ALA A 321 -15.13 -4.46 13.87
CA ALA A 321 -14.25 -3.54 14.59
C ALA A 321 -13.65 -4.24 15.83
N GLY A 322 -12.34 -4.08 16.06
CA GLY A 322 -11.65 -4.82 17.12
C GLY A 322 -11.28 -6.27 16.77
N GLY A 323 -11.53 -6.70 15.53
CA GLY A 323 -11.33 -8.09 15.11
C GLY A 323 -9.87 -8.48 14.78
N LEU A 324 -9.58 -9.78 14.82
CA LEU A 324 -8.33 -10.35 14.32
C LEU A 324 -8.44 -10.61 12.82
N SER A 325 -7.49 -10.11 12.04
CA SER A 325 -7.44 -10.32 10.59
C SER A 325 -6.22 -11.13 10.19
N VAL A 326 -6.38 -11.94 9.14
CA VAL A 326 -5.29 -12.66 8.49
C VAL A 326 -5.00 -12.02 7.14
N HIS A 327 -3.74 -11.72 6.91
CA HIS A 327 -3.24 -11.08 5.71
C HIS A 327 -2.22 -12.01 5.04
N LEU A 328 -2.52 -12.47 3.83
CA LEU A 328 -1.55 -13.12 2.96
C LEU A 328 -0.86 -12.03 2.14
N VAL A 329 0.44 -11.86 2.37
CA VAL A 329 1.23 -10.77 1.81
C VAL A 329 2.24 -11.34 0.81
N TRP A 330 2.44 -10.62 -0.29
CA TRP A 330 3.53 -10.84 -1.23
C TRP A 330 4.36 -9.58 -1.38
N LEU A 331 5.64 -9.70 -1.01
CA LEU A 331 6.65 -8.67 -1.17
C LEU A 331 7.49 -9.02 -2.39
N THR A 332 7.53 -8.13 -3.38
CA THR A 332 8.43 -8.25 -4.54
C THR A 332 9.59 -7.28 -4.38
N LEU A 333 10.82 -7.78 -4.32
CA LEU A 333 12.03 -6.97 -4.12
C LEU A 333 12.47 -6.23 -5.38
N GLY A 334 13.01 -5.01 -5.19
CA GLY A 334 13.63 -4.16 -6.22
C GLY A 334 12.93 -2.83 -6.51
N LYS A 335 13.41 -2.14 -7.56
CA LYS A 335 13.00 -0.80 -8.02
C LYS A 335 13.33 0.32 -7.02
N THR A 336 12.78 1.53 -7.22
CA THR A 336 13.12 2.75 -6.47
C THR A 336 12.99 2.60 -4.95
N PHE A 337 11.93 1.96 -4.46
CA PHE A 337 11.69 1.73 -3.04
C PHE A 337 12.33 0.45 -2.50
N GLY A 338 13.05 -0.30 -3.34
CA GLY A 338 13.63 -1.59 -2.96
C GLY A 338 12.62 -2.73 -2.77
N GLY A 339 11.32 -2.47 -2.87
CA GLY A 339 10.30 -3.50 -3.01
C GLY A 339 8.88 -2.94 -3.20
N SER A 340 7.98 -3.79 -3.68
CA SER A 340 6.54 -3.52 -3.74
C SER A 340 5.78 -4.56 -2.91
N HIS A 341 4.72 -4.11 -2.25
CA HIS A 341 3.85 -4.89 -1.39
C HIS A 341 2.47 -5.02 -2.01
N SER A 342 1.90 -6.22 -2.02
CA SER A 342 0.45 -6.37 -2.18
C SER A 342 -0.03 -7.56 -1.33
N GLN A 343 -1.33 -7.59 -1.05
CA GLN A 343 -1.89 -8.55 -0.10
C GLN A 343 -3.31 -8.96 -0.42
N LEU A 344 -3.73 -10.06 0.22
CA LEU A 344 -5.11 -10.47 0.39
C LEU A 344 -5.40 -10.49 1.89
N ASN A 345 -6.51 -9.90 2.30
CA ASN A 345 -6.96 -9.96 3.69
C ASN A 345 -8.29 -10.71 3.79
N TYR A 346 -8.49 -11.36 4.94
CA TYR A 346 -9.74 -12.00 5.33
C TYR A 346 -9.82 -12.06 6.86
N ASP A 347 -11.01 -12.39 7.37
CA ASP A 347 -11.21 -12.58 8.79
C ASP A 347 -10.74 -13.96 9.22
N VAL A 348 -10.18 -14.11 10.41
CA VAL A 348 -9.47 -15.32 10.84
C VAL A 348 -10.35 -16.58 10.81
N HIS A 349 -11.67 -16.44 10.95
CA HIS A 349 -12.62 -17.56 10.93
C HIS A 349 -13.26 -17.83 9.56
N GLY A 350 -13.06 -16.93 8.57
CA GLY A 350 -13.40 -17.19 7.18
C GLY A 350 -14.89 -17.33 6.85
N ASP A 351 -15.82 -17.02 7.76
CA ASP A 351 -17.24 -16.91 7.39
C ASP A 351 -17.46 -15.56 6.69
N THR A 352 -17.45 -15.60 5.37
CA THR A 352 -17.65 -14.41 4.53
C THR A 352 -19.06 -13.82 4.63
N GLU A 353 -19.99 -14.47 5.35
CA GLU A 353 -21.39 -14.05 5.47
C GLU A 353 -21.69 -13.21 6.73
N THR A 354 -20.90 -13.36 7.81
CA THR A 354 -21.09 -12.64 9.08
C THR A 354 -19.79 -12.05 9.63
N THR A 355 -19.88 -11.34 10.76
CA THR A 355 -18.77 -10.63 11.41
C THR A 355 -18.58 -11.07 12.87
N GLU A 356 -19.38 -12.04 13.33
CA GLU A 356 -19.30 -12.58 14.70
C GLU A 356 -18.03 -13.41 14.90
N ASP A 357 -17.47 -13.86 13.80
CA ASP A 357 -16.26 -14.64 13.66
C ASP A 357 -15.02 -13.74 13.58
N SER A 358 -15.13 -12.42 13.82
CA SER A 358 -13.96 -11.54 13.90
C SER A 358 -13.11 -11.70 15.16
N PHE A 359 -13.53 -12.53 16.12
CA PHE A 359 -12.96 -12.58 17.46
C PHE A 359 -12.34 -13.93 17.80
N VAL A 360 -11.13 -13.90 18.36
CA VAL A 360 -10.50 -15.07 18.96
C VAL A 360 -11.15 -15.37 20.31
N LEU A 361 -11.90 -16.46 20.37
CA LEU A 361 -12.39 -17.07 21.60
C LEU A 361 -11.27 -17.85 22.33
N PRO A 362 -11.14 -17.70 23.66
CA PRO A 362 -10.22 -18.48 24.46
C PRO A 362 -10.42 -20.00 24.29
N GLY A 363 -9.32 -20.76 24.22
CA GLY A 363 -9.35 -22.23 24.18
C GLY A 363 -9.80 -22.84 22.84
N THR A 364 -9.90 -22.03 21.79
CA THR A 364 -10.25 -22.49 20.44
C THR A 364 -8.97 -22.67 19.62
N CYS A 365 -8.90 -23.75 18.84
CA CYS A 365 -7.81 -23.99 17.88
C CYS A 365 -8.21 -23.42 16.53
N TYR A 366 -7.36 -22.57 15.95
CA TYR A 366 -7.59 -21.91 14.68
C TYR A 366 -6.68 -22.48 13.61
N VAL A 367 -7.24 -22.80 12.45
CA VAL A 367 -6.47 -23.30 11.30
C VAL A 367 -6.46 -22.22 10.23
N ILE A 368 -5.30 -21.60 10.01
CA ILE A 368 -5.06 -20.74 8.85
C ILE A 368 -4.73 -21.67 7.69
N GLU A 369 -5.70 -21.99 6.84
CA GLU A 369 -5.46 -22.85 5.69
C GLU A 369 -4.62 -22.14 4.62
N PRO A 370 -3.37 -22.57 4.35
CA PRO A 370 -2.54 -21.88 3.38
C PRO A 370 -3.02 -22.09 1.93
N ALA A 371 -3.79 -23.15 1.71
CA ALA A 371 -4.00 -23.77 0.41
C ALA A 371 -5.16 -23.18 -0.41
N LEU A 372 -6.23 -22.66 0.22
CA LEU A 372 -7.44 -22.27 -0.51
C LEU A 372 -7.24 -21.05 -1.44
N VAL A 373 -6.33 -20.15 -1.10
CA VAL A 373 -6.09 -18.92 -1.89
C VAL A 373 -4.95 -19.10 -2.90
N ILE A 374 -3.86 -19.74 -2.49
CA ILE A 374 -2.70 -19.96 -3.36
C ILE A 374 -3.05 -20.94 -4.49
N ALA A 375 -3.82 -22.00 -4.21
CA ALA A 375 -4.26 -22.94 -5.25
C ALA A 375 -5.22 -22.31 -6.28
N LYS A 376 -6.09 -21.38 -5.85
CA LYS A 376 -6.94 -20.61 -6.78
C LYS A 376 -6.11 -19.70 -7.69
N ARG A 377 -5.02 -19.12 -7.17
CA ARG A 377 -4.12 -18.24 -7.93
C ARG A 377 -3.08 -18.96 -8.78
N GLY A 378 -2.68 -20.18 -8.42
CA GLY A 378 -1.90 -21.05 -9.30
C GLY A 378 -2.65 -21.38 -10.60
N LEU A 379 -3.99 -21.33 -10.57
CA LEU A 379 -4.87 -21.54 -11.74
C LEU A 379 -5.25 -20.24 -12.47
N GLU A 380 -5.10 -19.07 -11.84
CA GLU A 380 -5.40 -17.74 -12.42
C GLU A 380 -4.15 -16.90 -12.68
N GLY A 381 -3.01 -17.57 -12.92
CA GLY A 381 -1.83 -16.92 -13.47
C GLY A 381 -2.22 -16.04 -14.66
N GLU A 382 -1.69 -14.81 -14.67
CA GLU A 382 -1.43 -14.08 -15.91
C GLU A 382 -2.65 -13.79 -16.81
N LYS A 383 -3.74 -13.24 -16.26
CA LYS A 383 -4.57 -12.34 -17.06
C LYS A 383 -4.27 -10.89 -16.70
N SER A 384 -3.22 -10.43 -17.39
CA SER A 384 -2.84 -9.05 -17.66
C SER A 384 -3.99 -8.06 -17.78
N SER A 385 -3.88 -6.91 -17.11
CA SER A 385 -3.74 -5.58 -17.73
C SER A 385 -3.59 -4.54 -16.63
#